data_AF-A0A830GS49-F1
#
_entry.id   AF-A0A830GS49-F1
#
_cell.length_a   1.000
_cell.length_b   1.000
_cell.length_c   1.000
_cell.angle_alpha   90.00
_cell.angle_beta   90.00
_cell.angle_gamma   90.00
#
_symmetry.space_group_name_H-M   'P 1'
#
loop_
_entity.id
_entity.type
_entity.pdbx_description
1 polymer ?
#
loop_
_entity_poly.entity_id
_entity_poly.type
_entity_poly.pdbx_seq_one_letter_code
_entity_poly.pdbx_strand_id
1 'polypeptide(L)'
;MTTIRFELPPFDIDGDGSTEALAFGFDKNLSVEHTVRTGWLTEGGGSTTIDLLSDIAAELNLNEDFSGKRKGLYTDLGGGVAVVQVDAEITTGDNTNQWGTGNGGTWDAAGGTVLEKMAVLNEALIRAEIDSRPGDGNYPEGHLASLHVGEYSSGGRFDPIDVVPEEPKIVHDTERESSTATVSINFASAASLEAPWDGQKQSKS
;
A
#
# COMPACT_ATOMS: atom_id res chain seq x y z
N MET A 1 15.34 14.87 -10.91
CA MET A 1 15.05 13.45 -11.20
C MET A 1 13.82 13.12 -10.38
N THR A 2 12.74 12.63 -10.99
CA THR A 2 11.51 12.32 -10.26
C THR A 2 11.70 10.95 -9.61
N THR A 3 11.88 10.93 -8.30
CA THR A 3 11.96 9.69 -7.51
C THR A 3 10.60 9.47 -6.86
N ILE A 4 10.04 8.27 -7.03
CA ILE A 4 8.92 7.82 -6.21
C ILE A 4 9.48 7.12 -4.98
N ARG A 5 8.88 7.39 -3.83
CA ARG A 5 9.28 6.75 -2.58
C ARG A 5 8.07 6.18 -1.89
N PHE A 6 8.12 4.88 -1.63
CA PHE A 6 7.14 4.15 -0.85
C PHE A 6 7.71 3.87 0.54
N GLU A 7 7.02 4.32 1.58
CA GLU A 7 7.44 4.16 2.97
C GLU A 7 6.44 3.30 3.72
N LEU A 8 6.93 2.24 4.35
CA LEU A 8 6.12 1.43 5.25
C LEU A 8 6.05 2.09 6.62
N PRO A 9 4.93 1.95 7.34
CA PRO A 9 4.92 2.29 8.75
C PRO A 9 5.99 1.49 9.50
N PRO A 10 6.65 2.04 10.54
CA PRO A 10 7.64 1.29 11.29
C PRO A 10 7.05 0.03 11.93
N PHE A 11 7.72 -1.11 11.75
CA PHE A 11 7.31 -2.39 12.35
C PHE A 11 8.53 -3.26 12.64
N ASP A 12 8.36 -4.25 13.53
CA ASP A 12 9.40 -5.21 13.89
C ASP A 12 9.52 -6.30 12.82
N ILE A 13 10.48 -6.16 11.91
CA ILE A 13 10.58 -7.05 10.74
C ILE A 13 11.25 -8.40 11.06
N ASP A 14 12.11 -8.48 12.09
CA ASP A 14 12.83 -9.69 12.48
C ASP A 14 12.47 -10.29 13.84
N GLY A 15 11.55 -9.65 14.59
CA GLY A 15 11.04 -10.13 15.86
C GLY A 15 11.98 -9.85 17.03
N ASP A 16 12.88 -8.85 16.92
CA ASP A 16 13.84 -8.51 17.96
C ASP A 16 13.27 -7.54 19.03
N GLY A 17 12.05 -7.03 18.81
CA GLY A 17 11.36 -6.08 19.69
C GLY A 17 11.65 -4.61 19.39
N SER A 18 12.49 -4.31 18.41
CA SER A 18 12.70 -2.98 17.82
C SER A 18 11.85 -2.82 16.57
N THR A 19 11.56 -1.58 16.19
CA THR A 19 10.83 -1.30 14.95
C THR A 19 11.74 -0.65 13.93
N GLU A 20 11.65 -1.11 12.69
CA GLU A 20 12.43 -0.60 11.56
C GLU A 20 11.55 0.23 10.62
N ALA A 21 12.08 1.37 10.17
CA ALA A 21 11.47 2.16 9.12
C ALA A 21 12.02 1.71 7.75
N LEU A 22 11.20 1.03 6.96
CA LEU A 22 11.57 0.58 5.62
C LEU A 22 11.05 1.55 4.57
N ALA A 23 11.89 1.83 3.57
CA ALA A 23 11.47 2.59 2.40
C ALA A 23 12.07 2.02 1.12
N PHE A 24 11.36 2.26 0.03
CA PHE A 24 11.67 1.76 -1.31
C PHE A 24 11.59 2.93 -2.30
N GLY A 25 12.73 3.29 -2.89
CA GLY A 25 12.79 4.32 -3.92
C GLY A 25 12.83 3.74 -5.33
N PHE A 26 12.06 4.35 -6.24
CA PHE A 26 11.98 3.99 -7.65
C PHE A 26 12.35 5.19 -8.53
N ASP A 27 13.33 5.04 -9.41
CA ASP A 27 13.82 6.12 -10.29
C ASP A 27 14.15 5.69 -11.74
N LYS A 28 14.08 4.40 -12.08
CA LYS A 28 14.38 3.87 -13.43
C LYS A 28 13.13 3.39 -14.15
N ASN A 29 13.08 3.69 -15.46
CA ASN A 29 12.03 3.26 -16.39
C ASN A 29 10.62 3.40 -15.80
N LEU A 30 10.39 4.56 -15.15
CA LEU A 30 9.24 4.82 -14.30
C LEU A 30 8.02 5.22 -15.14
N SER A 31 6.93 4.49 -14.96
CA SER A 31 5.58 4.85 -15.39
C SER A 31 4.70 5.04 -14.15
N VAL A 32 3.92 6.12 -14.15
CA VAL A 32 2.97 6.43 -13.08
C VAL A 32 1.62 6.72 -13.70
N GLU A 33 0.62 5.97 -13.29
CA GLU A 33 -0.76 6.20 -13.68
C GLU A 33 -1.61 6.53 -12.44
N HIS A 34 -2.35 7.64 -12.53
CA HIS A 34 -3.35 8.00 -11.52
C HIS A 34 -4.73 7.62 -12.06
N THR A 35 -5.40 6.72 -11.36
CA THR A 35 -6.76 6.27 -11.69
C THR A 35 -7.69 6.58 -10.53
N VAL A 36 -8.94 6.94 -10.81
CA VAL A 36 -10.00 7.00 -9.78
C VAL A 36 -10.98 5.88 -10.08
N ARG A 37 -11.03 4.87 -9.20
CA ARG A 37 -11.97 3.75 -9.31
C ARG A 37 -13.31 4.19 -8.72
N THR A 38 -14.22 4.66 -9.58
CA THR A 38 -15.60 5.00 -9.21
C THR A 38 -16.51 3.78 -9.46
N GLY A 39 -16.62 2.89 -8.46
CA GLY A 39 -17.62 1.83 -8.51
C GLY A 39 -19.01 2.40 -8.25
N TRP A 40 -19.92 2.33 -9.23
CA TRP A 40 -21.37 2.46 -8.98
C TRP A 40 -21.90 1.11 -8.49
N LEU A 41 -22.52 1.09 -7.30
CA LEU A 41 -23.13 -0.09 -6.67
C LEU A 41 -24.52 -0.46 -7.24
N THR A 42 -24.92 0.08 -8.40
CA THR A 42 -26.25 -0.17 -8.97
C THR A 42 -26.22 -0.26 -10.50
N GLU A 43 -26.31 -1.49 -11.01
CA GLU A 43 -27.31 -1.98 -11.98
C GLU A 43 -26.72 -3.10 -12.87
N GLY A 44 -27.24 -4.32 -12.68
CA GLY A 44 -27.39 -5.30 -13.77
C GLY A 44 -26.23 -6.27 -14.02
N GLY A 45 -26.06 -7.25 -13.13
CA GLY A 45 -25.52 -8.58 -13.47
C GLY A 45 -24.03 -8.77 -13.21
N GLY A 46 -23.70 -9.34 -12.04
CA GLY A 46 -22.34 -9.83 -11.78
C GLY A 46 -21.85 -9.73 -10.33
N SER A 47 -22.74 -9.82 -9.33
CA SER A 47 -22.34 -10.00 -7.93
C SER A 47 -22.06 -11.49 -7.67
N THR A 48 -20.83 -11.94 -7.89
CA THR A 48 -20.39 -13.24 -7.34
C THR A 48 -19.59 -13.08 -6.05
N THR A 49 -19.21 -11.85 -5.67
CA THR A 49 -18.40 -11.60 -4.47
C THR A 49 -19.26 -11.23 -3.25
N ILE A 50 -20.43 -10.60 -3.43
CA ILE A 50 -21.31 -10.18 -2.30
C ILE A 50 -22.38 -11.23 -1.99
N ASP A 51 -22.89 -11.95 -2.99
CA ASP A 51 -23.93 -12.97 -2.78
C ASP A 51 -23.38 -14.17 -1.98
N LEU A 52 -22.11 -14.55 -2.21
CA LEU A 52 -21.41 -15.56 -1.40
C LEU A 52 -21.24 -15.14 0.07
N LEU A 53 -21.15 -13.82 0.34
CA LEU A 53 -20.91 -13.29 1.68
C LEU A 53 -22.20 -13.07 2.48
N SER A 54 -23.32 -12.88 1.79
CA SER A 54 -24.65 -12.71 2.38
C SER A 54 -25.25 -14.05 2.81
N ASP A 55 -25.05 -15.10 2.00
CA ASP A 55 -25.56 -16.45 2.28
C ASP A 55 -24.87 -17.09 3.50
N ILE A 56 -23.57 -16.84 3.71
CA ILE A 56 -22.82 -17.33 4.89
C ILE A 56 -23.32 -16.65 6.18
N ALA A 57 -23.78 -15.40 6.11
CA ALA A 57 -24.29 -14.68 7.28
C ALA A 57 -25.73 -15.09 7.64
N ALA A 58 -26.57 -15.37 6.64
CA ALA A 58 -27.95 -15.81 6.85
C ALA A 58 -28.04 -17.26 7.34
N GLU A 59 -27.13 -18.14 6.90
CA GLU A 59 -27.13 -19.57 7.27
C GLU A 59 -26.66 -19.83 8.72
N LEU A 60 -26.00 -18.86 9.38
CA LEU A 60 -25.42 -19.04 10.71
C LEU A 60 -26.27 -18.51 11.89
N ASN A 61 -27.36 -17.76 11.65
CA ASN A 61 -28.38 -17.37 12.65
C ASN A 61 -27.84 -16.91 14.03
N LEU A 62 -26.81 -16.04 14.04
CA LEU A 62 -26.08 -15.65 15.24
C LEU A 62 -26.71 -14.43 15.94
N ASN A 63 -27.68 -14.69 16.81
CA ASN A 63 -28.29 -13.72 17.75
C ASN A 63 -27.74 -13.85 19.19
N GLU A 64 -26.50 -14.32 19.36
CA GLU A 64 -25.85 -14.37 20.68
C GLU A 64 -24.46 -13.75 20.65
N ASP A 65 -24.29 -12.80 21.58
CA ASP A 65 -23.08 -12.23 22.18
C ASP A 65 -21.72 -12.65 21.58
N PHE A 66 -21.19 -11.84 20.66
CA PHE A 66 -19.83 -11.96 20.12
C PHE A 66 -18.90 -10.92 20.76
N SER A 67 -18.58 -11.10 22.05
CA SER A 67 -17.38 -10.48 22.63
C SER A 67 -16.13 -11.21 22.10
N GLY A 68 -15.64 -10.83 20.92
CA GLY A 68 -14.39 -11.35 20.39
C GLY A 68 -14.29 -11.35 18.88
N LYS A 69 -13.42 -10.48 18.36
CA LYS A 69 -12.74 -10.60 17.05
C LYS A 69 -13.62 -10.98 15.86
N ARG A 70 -14.44 -10.06 15.34
CA ARG A 70 -14.83 -10.10 13.93
C ARG A 70 -14.80 -8.71 13.31
N LYS A 71 -14.07 -8.64 12.19
CA LYS A 71 -13.76 -7.47 11.38
C LYS A 71 -15.05 -6.89 10.81
N GLY A 72 -15.38 -5.65 11.16
CA GLY A 72 -16.41 -4.87 10.48
C GLY A 72 -15.93 -4.53 9.08
N LEU A 73 -16.74 -4.85 8.06
CA LEU A 73 -16.48 -4.49 6.67
C LEU A 73 -17.39 -3.30 6.33
N TYR A 74 -16.80 -2.18 5.93
CA TYR A 74 -17.50 -0.96 5.52
C TYR A 74 -17.21 -0.69 4.05
N THR A 75 -18.25 -0.53 3.24
CA THR A 75 -18.19 -0.12 1.83
C THR A 75 -18.89 1.23 1.68
N ASP A 76 -18.18 2.25 1.20
CA ASP A 76 -18.69 3.61 1.05
C ASP A 76 -19.49 3.83 -0.25
N LEU A 77 -20.56 4.60 -0.11
CA LEU A 77 -21.54 5.01 -1.12
C LEU A 77 -21.08 6.29 -1.83
N GLY A 78 -20.11 6.18 -2.75
CA GLY A 78 -19.87 7.20 -3.79
C GLY A 78 -18.56 8.00 -3.77
N GLY A 79 -17.58 7.64 -2.94
CA GLY A 79 -16.31 8.39 -2.83
C GLY A 79 -15.27 8.15 -3.95
N GLY A 80 -15.27 6.97 -4.57
CA GLY A 80 -14.24 6.56 -5.54
C GLY A 80 -12.84 6.40 -4.92
N VAL A 81 -12.20 5.26 -5.09
CA VAL A 81 -10.85 5.02 -4.54
C VAL A 81 -9.82 5.58 -5.50
N ALA A 82 -8.96 6.50 -5.05
CA ALA A 82 -7.81 6.94 -5.85
C ALA A 82 -6.75 5.83 -5.84
N VAL A 83 -6.28 5.45 -7.01
CA VAL A 83 -5.27 4.41 -7.19
C VAL A 83 -4.11 5.01 -7.96
N VAL A 84 -2.91 4.83 -7.44
CA VAL A 84 -1.66 5.16 -8.13
C VAL A 84 -0.99 3.86 -8.54
N GLN A 85 -0.94 3.58 -9.84
CA GLN A 85 -0.16 2.46 -10.35
C GLN A 85 1.27 2.95 -10.61
N VAL A 86 2.24 2.20 -10.08
CA VAL A 86 3.67 2.44 -10.31
C VAL A 86 4.25 1.22 -10.99
N ASP A 87 4.77 1.43 -12.20
CA ASP A 87 5.62 0.47 -12.91
C ASP A 87 7.04 1.04 -12.97
N ALA A 88 8.03 0.27 -12.50
CA ALA A 88 9.41 0.71 -12.45
C ALA A 88 10.38 -0.44 -12.71
N GLU A 89 11.63 -0.10 -12.97
CA GLU A 89 12.73 -1.05 -13.04
C GLU A 89 13.59 -0.96 -11.76
N ILE A 90 13.96 -2.12 -11.22
CA ILE A 90 14.99 -2.24 -10.19
C ILE A 90 16.28 -2.75 -10.82
N THR A 91 17.41 -2.16 -10.45
CA THR A 91 18.72 -2.52 -11.02
C THR A 91 19.68 -3.00 -9.93
N THR A 92 20.51 -3.99 -10.27
CA THR A 92 21.60 -4.48 -9.42
C THR A 92 22.63 -3.38 -9.17
N GLY A 93 23.13 -3.28 -7.93
CA GLY A 93 24.20 -2.34 -7.59
C GLY A 93 23.72 -0.90 -7.43
N ASP A 94 22.46 -0.60 -7.72
CA ASP A 94 21.92 0.75 -7.51
C ASP A 94 21.81 1.08 -6.01
N ASN A 95 22.46 2.17 -5.62
CA ASN A 95 22.54 2.70 -4.27
C ASN A 95 22.08 4.15 -4.17
N THR A 96 21.48 4.70 -5.23
CA THR A 96 20.97 6.09 -5.22
C THR A 96 19.73 6.20 -4.34
N ASN A 97 18.94 5.13 -4.30
CA ASN A 97 17.70 5.04 -3.54
C ASN A 97 17.86 4.11 -2.34
N GLN A 98 17.12 4.43 -1.28
CA GLN A 98 16.95 3.51 -0.17
C GLN A 98 16.18 2.27 -0.64
N TRP A 99 16.62 1.11 -0.17
CA TRP A 99 15.94 -0.14 -0.41
C TRP A 99 15.96 -0.98 0.86
N GLY A 100 14.89 -0.88 1.67
CA GLY A 100 14.82 -1.46 3.00
C GLY A 100 15.15 -0.44 4.09
N THR A 101 15.95 -0.81 5.09
CA THR A 101 16.23 0.04 6.27
C THR A 101 17.22 1.17 6.02
N GLY A 102 18.08 1.06 5.01
CA GLY A 102 19.10 2.08 4.69
C GLY A 102 20.22 2.23 5.72
N ASN A 103 20.39 1.27 6.63
CA ASN A 103 21.38 1.30 7.71
C ASN A 103 22.54 0.29 7.54
N GLY A 104 22.62 -0.40 6.40
CA GLY A 104 23.59 -1.46 6.10
C GLY A 104 23.39 -2.77 6.86
N GLY A 105 22.23 -2.95 7.53
CA GLY A 105 21.88 -4.17 8.25
C GLY A 105 21.27 -5.26 7.36
N THR A 106 20.76 -6.33 7.99
CA THR A 106 20.16 -7.49 7.32
C THR A 106 19.02 -7.13 6.36
N TRP A 107 18.26 -6.08 6.70
CA TRP A 107 17.10 -5.61 5.94
C TRP A 107 17.42 -4.40 5.07
N ASP A 108 18.71 -4.12 4.82
CA ASP A 108 19.15 -3.14 3.85
C ASP A 108 19.67 -3.85 2.60
N ALA A 109 19.02 -3.60 1.46
CA ALA A 109 19.46 -4.09 0.17
C ALA A 109 19.81 -2.95 -0.81
N ALA A 110 20.09 -1.75 -0.30
CA ALA A 110 20.70 -0.69 -1.10
C ALA A 110 22.05 -1.18 -1.68
N GLY A 111 22.25 -1.03 -2.98
CA GLY A 111 23.42 -1.57 -3.68
C GLY A 111 23.43 -3.09 -3.87
N GLY A 112 22.41 -3.82 -3.39
CA GLY A 112 22.29 -5.26 -3.55
C GLY A 112 21.97 -5.71 -4.98
N THR A 113 21.91 -7.02 -5.17
CA THR A 113 21.39 -7.67 -6.36
C THR A 113 19.89 -7.43 -6.52
N VAL A 114 19.39 -7.59 -7.75
CA VAL A 114 17.95 -7.55 -8.01
C VAL A 114 17.19 -8.53 -7.11
N LEU A 115 17.66 -9.77 -6.98
CA LEU A 115 16.98 -10.78 -6.17
C LEU A 115 16.91 -10.40 -4.67
N GLU A 116 17.98 -9.84 -4.11
CA GLU A 116 17.98 -9.35 -2.72
C GLU A 116 16.96 -8.22 -2.54
N LYS A 117 16.93 -7.27 -3.49
CA LYS A 117 15.95 -6.19 -3.49
C LYS A 117 14.51 -6.71 -3.56
N MET A 118 14.24 -7.65 -4.47
CA MET A 118 12.93 -8.30 -4.59
C MET A 118 12.53 -9.01 -3.30
N ALA A 119 13.46 -9.75 -2.69
CA ALA A 119 13.22 -10.49 -1.47
C ALA A 119 12.88 -9.56 -0.29
N VAL A 120 13.63 -8.47 -0.09
CA VAL A 120 13.37 -7.50 0.98
C VAL A 120 12.00 -6.84 0.80
N LEU A 121 11.66 -6.39 -0.41
CA LEU A 121 10.36 -5.79 -0.67
C LEU A 121 9.21 -6.79 -0.43
N ASN A 122 9.35 -8.02 -0.91
CA ASN A 122 8.33 -9.05 -0.73
C ASN A 122 8.14 -9.43 0.75
N GLU A 123 9.23 -9.67 1.49
CA GLU A 123 9.15 -9.97 2.92
C GLU A 123 8.56 -8.79 3.70
N ALA A 124 8.92 -7.56 3.37
CA ALA A 124 8.37 -6.38 4.01
C ALA A 124 6.86 -6.27 3.76
N LEU A 125 6.38 -6.52 2.54
CA LEU A 125 4.95 -6.51 2.22
C LEU A 125 4.16 -7.65 2.89
N ILE A 126 4.79 -8.80 3.12
CA ILE A 126 4.16 -9.95 3.82
C ILE A 126 4.04 -9.67 5.33
N ARG A 127 5.06 -9.04 5.91
CA ARG A 127 5.17 -8.84 7.36
C ARG A 127 4.56 -7.53 7.85
N ALA A 128 4.53 -6.50 7.00
CA ALA A 128 3.96 -5.22 7.36
C ALA A 128 2.45 -5.36 7.54
N GLU A 129 1.96 -4.93 8.70
CA GLU A 129 0.53 -4.81 8.97
C GLU A 129 -0.03 -3.51 8.38
N ILE A 130 -0.10 -3.44 7.05
CA ILE A 130 -0.65 -2.29 6.32
C ILE A 130 -2.18 -2.46 6.23
N ASP A 131 -2.93 -1.60 6.87
CA ASP A 131 -4.41 -1.68 6.93
C ASP A 131 -5.03 -0.29 7.11
N SER A 132 -6.27 -0.12 6.66
CA SER A 132 -7.05 1.12 6.77
C SER A 132 -7.72 1.32 8.14
N ARG A 133 -7.49 0.41 9.09
CA ARG A 133 -8.09 0.46 10.43
C ARG A 133 -7.39 1.49 11.33
N PRO A 134 -8.12 2.33 12.09
CA PRO A 134 -7.53 3.15 13.13
C PRO A 134 -6.94 2.25 14.22
N GLY A 135 -5.71 2.56 14.67
CA GLY A 135 -5.02 1.78 15.70
C GLY A 135 -5.79 1.80 17.02
N ASP A 136 -6.13 0.63 17.57
CA ASP A 136 -6.91 0.50 18.81
C ASP A 136 -6.09 0.72 20.10
N GLY A 137 -4.97 1.43 20.01
CA GLY A 137 -4.06 1.72 21.12
C GLY A 137 -3.18 0.53 21.57
N ASN A 138 -3.35 -0.67 20.99
CA ASN A 138 -2.40 -1.79 21.13
C ASN A 138 -1.54 -2.01 19.89
N TYR A 139 -1.69 -1.15 18.89
CA TYR A 139 -0.90 -1.18 17.68
C TYR A 139 0.05 0.03 17.64
N PRO A 140 1.25 -0.08 17.02
CA PRO A 140 2.09 1.09 16.78
C PRO A 140 1.33 2.14 15.97
N GLU A 141 1.55 3.42 16.26
CA GLU A 141 0.97 4.52 15.47
C GLU A 141 1.23 4.33 13.97
N GLY A 142 0.17 4.45 13.15
CA GLY A 142 0.25 4.44 11.69
C GLY A 142 0.29 3.04 11.09
N HIS A 143 -0.85 2.56 10.57
CA HIS A 143 -0.92 1.33 9.73
C HIS A 143 -0.95 1.63 8.24
N LEU A 144 -0.86 2.91 7.89
CA LEU A 144 -0.90 3.36 6.53
C LEU A 144 0.52 3.55 6.05
N ALA A 145 0.80 2.99 4.87
CA ALA A 145 2.03 3.28 4.18
C ALA A 145 1.89 4.64 3.48
N SER A 146 3.01 5.33 3.27
CA SER A 146 3.02 6.63 2.60
C SER A 146 3.64 6.52 1.22
N LEU A 147 2.97 7.05 0.21
CA LEU A 147 3.47 7.15 -1.15
C LEU A 147 3.81 8.61 -1.47
N HIS A 148 5.09 8.84 -1.77
CA HIS A 148 5.59 10.12 -2.25
C HIS A 148 5.73 10.08 -3.77
N VAL A 149 4.92 10.86 -4.48
CA VAL A 149 4.87 10.90 -5.95
C VAL A 149 4.55 12.31 -6.46
N GLY A 150 5.49 12.89 -7.20
CA GLY A 150 5.34 14.22 -7.81
C GLY A 150 5.00 15.30 -6.78
N GLU A 151 3.84 15.95 -6.95
CA GLU A 151 3.33 16.98 -6.04
C GLU A 151 2.88 16.43 -4.69
N TYR A 152 2.62 15.13 -4.55
CA TYR A 152 2.31 14.47 -3.29
C TYR A 152 3.60 13.97 -2.64
N SER A 153 4.40 14.87 -2.08
CA SER A 153 5.68 14.53 -1.47
C SER A 153 6.06 15.59 -0.43
N SER A 154 7.01 15.28 0.46
CA SER A 154 7.42 16.22 1.52
C SER A 154 7.96 17.58 1.02
N GLY A 155 8.29 17.71 -0.27
CA GLY A 155 8.68 18.96 -0.93
C GLY A 155 7.73 19.43 -2.02
N GLY A 156 6.62 18.71 -2.23
CA GLY A 156 5.61 19.01 -3.22
C GLY A 156 4.52 19.94 -2.68
N ARG A 157 3.52 20.23 -3.52
CA ARG A 157 2.35 21.05 -3.13
C ARG A 157 1.40 20.35 -2.14
N PHE A 158 1.37 19.02 -2.16
CA PHE A 158 0.47 18.19 -1.38
C PHE A 158 1.27 17.25 -0.48
N ASP A 159 0.66 16.87 0.65
CA ASP A 159 1.25 15.86 1.54
C ASP A 159 1.33 14.49 0.83
N PRO A 160 2.23 13.59 1.29
CA PRO A 160 2.28 12.21 0.80
C PRO A 160 0.90 11.52 0.91
N ILE A 161 0.65 10.56 0.01
CA ILE A 161 -0.62 9.85 -0.02
C ILE A 161 -0.56 8.68 0.96
N ASP A 162 -1.53 8.59 1.86
CA ASP A 162 -1.74 7.40 2.67
C ASP A 162 -2.34 6.28 1.80
N VAL A 163 -1.63 5.15 1.70
CA VAL A 163 -1.94 4.09 0.76
C VAL A 163 -1.88 2.69 1.37
N VAL A 164 -2.58 1.77 0.71
CA VAL A 164 -2.45 0.32 0.87
C VAL A 164 -1.99 -0.26 -0.47
N PRO A 165 -0.92 -1.06 -0.53
CA PRO A 165 -0.49 -1.71 -1.77
C PRO A 165 -1.44 -2.85 -2.13
N GLU A 166 -1.83 -2.90 -3.40
CA GLU A 166 -2.66 -3.93 -4.02
C GLU A 166 -1.88 -4.62 -5.15
N GLU A 167 -2.06 -5.93 -5.25
CA GLU A 167 -1.52 -6.76 -6.35
C GLU A 167 -0.03 -6.52 -6.65
N PRO A 168 0.87 -6.48 -5.64
CA PRO A 168 2.29 -6.27 -5.91
C PRO A 168 2.82 -7.41 -6.78
N LYS A 169 3.41 -7.06 -7.91
CA LYS A 169 3.97 -8.00 -8.87
C LYS A 169 5.40 -7.61 -9.20
N ILE A 170 6.30 -8.57 -9.01
CA ILE A 170 7.70 -8.41 -9.37
C ILE A 170 8.08 -9.54 -10.32
N VAL A 171 8.60 -9.18 -11.49
CA VAL A 171 8.97 -10.11 -12.54
C VAL A 171 10.46 -9.97 -12.82
N HIS A 172 11.16 -11.10 -12.78
CA HIS A 172 12.54 -11.21 -13.18
C HIS A 172 12.70 -12.43 -14.09
N ASP A 173 13.08 -12.19 -15.34
CA ASP A 173 13.37 -13.25 -16.31
C ASP A 173 14.89 -13.42 -16.41
N THR A 174 15.46 -14.39 -15.69
CA THR A 174 16.91 -14.60 -15.62
C THR A 174 17.57 -14.89 -16.99
N GLU A 175 16.80 -15.34 -17.99
CA GLU A 175 17.33 -15.60 -19.33
C GLU A 175 17.42 -14.31 -20.17
N ARG A 176 16.58 -13.32 -19.88
CA ARG A 176 16.50 -12.05 -20.63
C ARG A 176 17.07 -10.87 -19.86
N GLU A 177 17.08 -10.93 -18.54
CA GLU A 177 17.39 -9.85 -17.62
C GLU A 177 18.50 -10.33 -16.68
N SER A 178 19.72 -9.82 -16.88
CA SER A 178 20.87 -10.20 -16.05
C SER A 178 21.07 -9.33 -14.82
N SER A 179 20.51 -8.12 -14.82
CA SER A 179 20.80 -7.10 -13.81
C SER A 179 19.61 -6.19 -13.50
N THR A 180 18.44 -6.49 -14.05
CA THR A 180 17.22 -5.69 -13.93
C THR A 180 16.04 -6.60 -13.58
N ALA A 181 15.01 -6.03 -12.95
CA ALA A 181 13.69 -6.64 -12.86
C ALA A 181 12.62 -5.55 -12.92
N THR A 182 11.42 -5.95 -13.33
CA THR A 182 10.27 -5.06 -13.39
C THR A 182 9.44 -5.22 -12.12
N VAL A 183 9.08 -4.11 -11.51
CA VAL A 183 8.15 -4.03 -10.38
C VAL A 183 6.91 -3.26 -10.79
N SER A 184 5.74 -3.79 -10.46
CA SER A 184 4.43 -3.20 -10.72
C SER A 184 3.61 -3.30 -9.44
N ILE A 185 3.16 -2.17 -8.90
CA ILE A 185 2.35 -2.12 -7.67
C ILE A 185 1.24 -1.09 -7.83
N ASN A 186 0.02 -1.48 -7.48
CA ASN A 186 -1.09 -0.56 -7.34
C ASN A 186 -1.11 -0.04 -5.90
N PHE A 187 -1.26 1.27 -5.71
CA PHE A 187 -1.40 1.88 -4.39
C PHE A 187 -2.79 2.50 -4.28
N ALA A 188 -3.66 1.89 -3.50
CA ALA A 188 -4.99 2.40 -3.23
C ALA A 188 -4.95 3.38 -2.06
N SER A 189 -5.49 4.58 -2.25
CA SER A 189 -5.58 5.58 -1.19
C SER A 189 -6.46 5.06 -0.05
N ALA A 190 -5.98 5.14 1.19
CA ALA A 190 -6.79 4.85 2.35
C ALA A 190 -7.68 6.05 2.67
N ALA A 191 -9.00 5.83 2.68
CA ALA A 191 -9.96 6.81 3.19
C ALA A 191 -10.34 6.44 4.64
N SER A 192 -10.12 7.35 5.58
CA SER A 192 -10.61 7.19 6.95
C SER A 192 -12.12 7.43 6.99
N LEU A 193 -12.88 6.45 7.50
CA LEU A 193 -14.34 6.55 7.70
C LEU A 193 -14.72 7.42 8.92
N GLU A 194 -13.74 7.82 9.73
CA GLU A 194 -13.94 8.63 10.92
C GLU A 194 -13.73 10.13 10.65
N ALA A 195 -13.13 10.49 9.52
CA ALA A 195 -13.08 11.86 9.06
C ALA A 195 -14.40 12.19 8.34
N PRO A 196 -15.26 13.07 8.88
CA PRO A 196 -16.37 13.58 8.09
C PRO A 196 -15.80 14.22 6.84
N TRP A 197 -16.21 13.74 5.67
CA TRP A 197 -15.98 14.41 4.40
C TRP A 197 -16.74 15.74 4.49
N ASP A 198 -16.09 16.77 5.02
CA ASP A 198 -16.72 18.09 5.15
C ASP A 198 -16.94 18.62 3.74
N GLY A 199 -18.13 18.37 3.22
CA GLY A 199 -18.68 18.93 1.99
C GLY A 199 -18.93 20.43 2.12
N GLN A 200 -18.06 21.16 2.81
CA GLN A 200 -18.07 22.60 2.80
C GLN A 200 -17.70 23.08 1.40
N LYS A 201 -18.78 23.41 0.67
CA LYS A 201 -18.82 24.24 -0.51
C LYS A 201 -17.67 25.24 -0.45
N GLN A 202 -16.70 25.15 -1.36
CA GLN A 202 -15.74 26.23 -1.57
C GLN A 202 -16.52 27.49 -1.94
N SER A 203 -16.82 28.34 -0.97
CA SER A 203 -17.30 29.68 -1.25
C SER A 203 -16.13 30.45 -1.81
N LYS A 204 -16.22 30.82 -3.09
CA LYS A 204 -15.31 31.74 -3.74
C LYS A 204 -15.13 33.00 -2.88
N SER A 205 -13.89 33.36 -2.60
CA SER A 205 -13.48 34.74 -2.30
C SER A 205 -12.53 35.21 -3.38
#